data_AF-A0A8H7NSR7-F1
#
_entry.id   AF-A0A8H7NSR7-F1
#
_cell.length_a   1.000
_cell.length_b   1.000
_cell.length_c   1.000
_cell.angle_alpha   90.00
_cell.angle_beta   90.00
_cell.angle_gamma   90.00
#
_symmetry.space_group_name_H-M   'P 1'
#
loop_
_entity.id
_entity.type
_entity.pdbx_description
1 polymer ?
#
loop_
_entity_poly.entity_id
_entity_poly.type
_entity_poly.pdbx_seq_one_letter_code
_entity_poly.pdbx_strand_id
1 'polypeptide(L)'
;MVGEVSRVSVDDICRLVQYDPPDLFDFILRTALSISSVGSIPVPSPWIKRVTSDYTALVSLGNPPSRFEFRPTERLTQDRLNTIIDTVPEGFLTSAELDLMVYIVDNCQQAIAWSDSERGTFSREYFPDYEMPVIEHTPWVRAPIPVPRAIEGKVREMLRKQMEAGKYEYSSASY
;
A
#
# COMPACT_ATOMS: atom_id res chain seq x y z
N MET A 1 12.45 25.53 33.28
CA MET A 1 11.04 25.41 32.87
C MET A 1 10.93 24.16 32.01
N VAL A 2 10.37 23.09 32.58
CA VAL A 2 10.15 21.82 31.87
C VAL A 2 8.82 21.97 31.14
N GLY A 3 8.84 22.03 29.81
CA GLY A 3 7.65 22.12 28.99
C GLY A 3 6.93 20.77 28.95
N GLU A 4 5.67 20.78 29.34
CA GLU A 4 4.78 19.62 29.36
C GLU A 4 4.41 19.24 27.91
N VAL A 5 4.74 18.02 27.49
CA VAL A 5 4.38 17.52 26.15
C VAL A 5 2.94 16.99 26.21
N SER A 6 2.01 17.76 25.66
CA SER A 6 0.60 17.38 25.53
C SER A 6 0.48 16.12 24.66
N ARG A 7 -0.15 15.07 25.17
CA ARG A 7 -0.48 13.87 24.41
C ARG A 7 -1.57 14.20 23.38
N VAL A 8 -1.28 13.97 22.10
CA VAL A 8 -2.24 14.13 21.00
C VAL A 8 -3.29 13.02 21.12
N SER A 9 -4.58 13.38 21.04
CA SER A 9 -5.69 12.43 21.14
C SER A 9 -5.77 11.54 19.91
N VAL A 10 -6.25 10.30 20.08
CA VAL A 10 -6.46 9.34 18.96
C VAL A 10 -7.46 9.92 17.95
N ASP A 11 -8.42 10.72 18.41
CA ASP A 11 -9.37 11.43 17.54
C ASP A 11 -8.71 12.47 16.62
N ASP A 12 -7.61 13.08 17.07
CA ASP A 12 -6.86 14.06 16.28
C ASP A 12 -6.01 13.36 15.19
N ILE A 13 -5.58 12.12 15.45
CA ILE A 13 -4.90 11.26 14.46
C ILE A 13 -5.89 10.81 13.39
N CYS A 14 -7.12 10.42 13.78
CA CYS A 14 -8.15 9.99 12.84
C CYS A 14 -8.58 11.13 11.88
N ARG A 15 -8.61 12.38 12.35
CA ARG A 15 -8.88 13.56 11.50
C ARG A 15 -7.76 13.87 10.51
N LEU A 16 -6.50 13.55 10.82
CA LEU A 16 -5.37 13.70 9.90
C LEU A 16 -5.39 12.69 8.74
N VAL A 17 -6.10 11.57 8.91
CA VAL A 17 -6.22 10.51 7.88
C VAL A 17 -7.42 10.73 6.96
N GLN A 18 -8.44 11.48 7.40
CA GLN A 18 -9.53 11.92 6.53
C GLN A 18 -9.07 13.12 5.70
N TYR A 19 -8.55 12.85 4.50
CA TYR A 19 -8.33 13.86 3.48
C TYR A 19 -9.68 14.41 3.03
N ASP A 20 -10.04 15.59 3.56
CA ASP A 20 -11.17 16.38 3.07
C ASP A 20 -10.59 17.45 2.13
N PRO A 21 -10.65 17.25 0.80
CA PRO A 21 -10.00 18.15 -0.15
C PRO A 21 -10.55 19.57 0.04
N PRO A 22 -9.70 20.60 0.12
CA PRO A 22 -10.17 21.97 0.28
C PRO A 22 -11.11 22.34 -0.86
N ASP A 23 -12.08 23.22 -0.62
CA ASP A 23 -13.05 23.69 -1.64
C ASP A 23 -12.38 24.16 -2.94
N LEU A 24 -11.13 24.64 -2.84
CA LEU A 24 -10.28 25.00 -3.98
C LEU A 24 -9.95 23.79 -4.88
N PHE A 25 -9.70 22.61 -4.33
CA PHE A 25 -9.48 21.37 -5.09
C PHE A 25 -10.76 20.95 -5.82
N ASP A 26 -11.90 21.04 -5.16
CA ASP A 26 -13.22 20.74 -5.73
C ASP A 26 -13.60 21.75 -6.82
N PHE A 27 -13.29 23.03 -6.61
CA PHE A 27 -13.39 24.08 -7.61
C PHE A 27 -12.46 23.83 -8.80
N ILE A 28 -11.17 23.51 -8.55
CA ILE A 28 -10.21 23.17 -9.60
C ILE A 28 -10.68 21.95 -10.41
N LEU A 29 -11.22 20.91 -9.76
CA LEU A 29 -11.78 19.75 -10.44
C LEU A 29 -13.00 20.11 -11.28
N ARG A 30 -13.96 20.87 -10.73
CA ARG A 30 -15.16 21.31 -11.45
C ARG A 30 -14.82 22.23 -12.63
N THR A 31 -13.88 23.14 -12.44
CA THR A 31 -13.37 24.05 -13.47
C THR A 31 -12.57 23.30 -14.53
N ALA A 32 -11.73 22.33 -14.16
CA ALA A 32 -11.03 21.46 -15.11
C ALA A 32 -12.01 20.62 -15.95
N LEU A 33 -13.08 20.11 -15.33
CA LEU A 33 -14.14 19.37 -16.00
C LEU A 33 -15.01 20.27 -16.90
N SER A 34 -15.20 21.55 -16.56
CA SER A 34 -16.01 22.49 -17.36
C SER A 34 -15.25 23.17 -18.50
N ILE A 35 -13.92 23.32 -18.40
CA ILE A 35 -13.06 23.90 -19.45
C ILE A 35 -12.69 22.87 -20.52
N SER A 36 -12.94 21.59 -20.27
CA SER A 36 -12.65 20.50 -21.20
C SER A 36 -13.54 20.57 -22.44
N SER A 37 -13.05 21.19 -23.53
CA SER A 37 -13.58 20.96 -24.86
C SER A 37 -13.42 19.49 -25.24
N VAL A 38 -14.43 18.91 -25.88
CA VAL A 38 -14.44 17.55 -26.45
C VAL A 38 -13.26 17.39 -27.42
N GLY A 39 -12.10 16.98 -26.91
CA GLY A 39 -10.88 16.87 -27.73
C GLY A 39 -9.56 16.83 -26.97
N SER A 40 -9.54 17.25 -25.70
CA SER A 40 -8.29 17.28 -24.91
C SER A 40 -8.52 16.98 -23.44
N ILE A 41 -9.33 15.96 -23.16
CA ILE A 41 -9.26 15.24 -21.88
C ILE A 41 -8.13 14.23 -22.07
N PRO A 42 -7.04 14.22 -21.26
CA PRO A 42 -6.14 13.08 -21.26
C PRO A 42 -7.02 11.87 -20.94
N VAL A 43 -7.04 10.89 -21.83
CA VAL A 43 -7.88 9.68 -21.71
C VAL A 43 -7.88 9.28 -20.23
N PRO A 44 -9.04 9.21 -19.56
CA PRO A 44 -9.07 8.82 -18.17
C PRO A 44 -8.22 7.56 -18.03
N SER A 45 -7.32 7.58 -17.06
CA SER A 45 -6.58 6.43 -16.59
C SER A 45 -7.27 5.12 -16.95
N PRO A 46 -6.78 4.20 -17.82
CA PRO A 46 -7.46 2.92 -18.03
C PRO A 46 -7.79 2.18 -16.71
N TRP A 47 -7.09 2.54 -15.61
CA TRP A 47 -7.33 2.08 -14.24
C TRP A 47 -8.70 2.44 -13.64
N ILE A 48 -9.34 3.57 -13.99
CA ILE A 48 -10.62 3.96 -13.36
C ILE A 48 -11.77 3.03 -13.78
N LYS A 49 -11.71 2.47 -15.00
CA LYS A 49 -12.85 1.74 -15.58
C LYS A 49 -12.88 0.24 -15.26
N ARG A 50 -11.76 -0.37 -14.87
CA ARG A 50 -11.69 -1.83 -14.66
C ARG A 50 -11.81 -2.24 -13.19
N VAL A 51 -11.42 -1.36 -12.25
CA VAL A 51 -11.52 -1.60 -10.80
C VAL A 51 -12.96 -1.96 -10.43
N THR A 52 -13.98 -1.28 -10.94
CA THR A 52 -15.37 -1.48 -10.51
C THR A 52 -16.03 -2.80 -10.91
N SER A 53 -15.51 -3.56 -11.88
CA SER A 53 -16.17 -4.80 -12.32
C SER A 53 -15.92 -5.97 -11.37
N ASP A 54 -14.71 -6.13 -10.84
CA ASP A 54 -14.34 -7.32 -10.06
C ASP A 54 -14.78 -7.24 -8.59
N TYR A 55 -14.84 -6.04 -7.99
CA TYR A 55 -15.34 -5.90 -6.60
C TYR A 55 -16.83 -6.16 -6.46
N THR A 56 -17.62 -6.09 -7.54
CA THR A 56 -19.08 -6.35 -7.45
C THR A 56 -19.39 -7.82 -7.17
N ALA A 57 -18.50 -8.75 -7.54
CA ALA A 57 -18.63 -10.17 -7.21
C ALA A 57 -18.48 -10.42 -5.69
N LEU A 58 -17.71 -9.58 -4.98
CA LEU A 58 -17.56 -9.67 -3.52
C LEU A 58 -18.80 -9.18 -2.77
N VAL A 59 -19.70 -8.42 -3.41
CA VAL A 59 -20.86 -7.78 -2.77
C VAL A 59 -22.11 -8.68 -2.75
N SER A 60 -22.08 -9.85 -3.41
CA SER A 60 -23.09 -10.90 -3.19
C SER A 60 -22.81 -11.65 -1.88
N LEU A 61 -22.86 -10.93 -0.78
CA LEU A 61 -22.59 -11.34 0.59
C LEU A 61 -23.75 -12.16 1.19
N GLY A 62 -24.29 -13.12 0.45
CA GLY A 62 -25.24 -14.07 1.00
C GLY A 62 -24.52 -14.96 2.00
N ASN A 63 -24.85 -14.82 3.30
CA ASN A 63 -24.39 -15.65 4.43
C ASN A 63 -22.98 -16.27 4.26
N PRO A 64 -21.91 -15.58 4.71
CA PRO A 64 -20.56 -16.13 4.61
C PRO A 64 -20.45 -17.47 5.33
N PRO A 65 -19.57 -18.38 4.86
CA PRO A 65 -19.30 -19.63 5.55
C PRO A 65 -18.74 -19.34 6.95
N SER A 66 -19.03 -20.25 7.88
CA SER A 66 -18.50 -20.17 9.24
C SER A 66 -16.98 -20.15 9.23
N ARG A 67 -16.35 -19.29 10.02
CA ARG A 67 -14.88 -19.25 10.13
C ARG A 67 -14.26 -20.56 10.62
N PHE A 68 -15.04 -21.43 11.25
CA PHE A 68 -14.60 -22.76 11.67
C PHE A 68 -14.41 -23.73 10.51
N GLU A 69 -14.97 -23.43 9.34
CA GLU A 69 -14.77 -24.20 8.10
C GLU A 69 -13.53 -23.75 7.31
N PHE A 70 -12.83 -22.73 7.80
CA PHE A 70 -11.62 -22.20 7.17
C PHE A 70 -10.57 -23.29 6.98
N ARG A 71 -10.01 -23.34 5.77
CA ARG A 71 -8.93 -24.27 5.40
C ARG A 71 -7.65 -23.46 5.21
N PRO A 72 -6.62 -23.68 6.05
CA PRO A 72 -5.36 -22.97 5.91
C PRO A 72 -4.74 -23.14 4.52
N THR A 73 -4.25 -22.04 3.98
CA THR A 73 -3.51 -22.01 2.71
C THR A 73 -2.02 -21.78 2.98
N GLU A 74 -1.21 -21.78 1.93
CA GLU A 74 0.21 -21.40 2.04
C GLU A 74 0.40 -19.96 2.53
N ARG A 75 -0.50 -19.05 2.13
CA ARG A 75 -0.42 -17.62 2.45
C ARG A 75 -1.09 -17.27 3.78
N LEU A 76 -2.27 -17.83 4.04
CA LEU A 76 -3.04 -17.60 5.26
C LEU A 76 -3.05 -18.89 6.08
N THR A 77 -2.04 -19.03 6.95
CA THR A 77 -1.99 -20.13 7.92
C THR A 77 -2.97 -19.88 9.07
N GLN A 78 -3.28 -20.92 9.84
CA GLN A 78 -4.14 -20.77 11.01
C GLN A 78 -3.55 -19.78 12.03
N ASP A 79 -2.24 -19.81 12.25
CA ASP A 79 -1.56 -18.89 13.18
C ASP A 79 -1.65 -17.43 12.71
N ARG A 80 -1.49 -17.21 11.40
CA ARG A 80 -1.66 -15.89 10.76
C ARG A 80 -3.09 -15.39 10.92
N LEU A 81 -4.09 -16.25 10.69
CA LEU A 81 -5.49 -15.90 10.89
C LEU A 81 -5.81 -15.58 12.35
N ASN A 82 -5.33 -16.38 13.30
CA ASN A 82 -5.51 -16.14 14.73
C ASN A 82 -4.90 -14.80 15.14
N THR A 83 -3.70 -14.48 14.63
CA THR A 83 -3.05 -13.18 14.87
C THR A 83 -3.93 -12.02 14.41
N ILE A 84 -4.61 -12.14 13.26
CA ILE A 84 -5.55 -11.12 12.79
C ILE A 84 -6.76 -11.03 13.74
N ILE A 85 -7.35 -12.16 14.11
CA ILE A 85 -8.51 -12.18 15.00
C ILE A 85 -8.17 -11.58 16.38
N ASP A 86 -6.99 -11.85 16.91
CA ASP A 86 -6.51 -11.34 18.20
C ASP A 86 -6.31 -9.82 18.20
N THR A 87 -6.16 -9.18 17.02
CA THR A 87 -6.14 -7.71 16.93
C THR A 87 -7.52 -7.07 17.08
N VAL A 88 -8.60 -7.85 16.93
CA VAL A 88 -9.97 -7.37 17.07
C VAL A 88 -10.34 -7.32 18.56
N PRO A 89 -10.69 -6.15 19.12
CA PRO A 89 -11.11 -6.06 20.51
C PRO A 89 -12.37 -6.87 20.80
N GLU A 90 -12.48 -7.41 22.01
CA GLU A 90 -13.68 -8.12 22.44
C GLU A 90 -14.93 -7.24 22.33
N GLY A 91 -15.99 -7.78 21.72
CA GLY A 91 -17.26 -7.07 21.53
C GLY A 91 -17.27 -6.02 20.40
N PHE A 92 -16.16 -5.81 19.68
CA PHE A 92 -16.13 -4.89 18.53
C PHE A 92 -16.88 -5.44 17.32
N LEU A 93 -16.69 -6.73 17.01
CA LEU A 93 -17.39 -7.44 15.94
C LEU A 93 -18.31 -8.51 16.53
N THR A 94 -19.51 -8.64 15.98
CA THR A 94 -20.40 -9.78 16.24
C THR A 94 -19.82 -11.07 15.65
N SER A 95 -20.34 -12.23 16.06
CA SER A 95 -19.88 -13.51 15.50
C SER A 95 -20.06 -13.59 13.98
N ALA A 96 -21.18 -13.08 13.46
CA ALA A 96 -21.48 -13.07 12.03
C ALA A 96 -20.54 -12.12 11.26
N GLU A 97 -20.20 -10.96 11.83
CA GLU A 97 -19.23 -10.04 11.25
C GLU A 97 -17.80 -10.60 11.28
N LEU A 98 -17.44 -11.38 12.31
CA LEU A 98 -16.18 -12.10 12.33
C LEU A 98 -16.11 -13.17 11.24
N ASP A 99 -17.18 -13.94 11.04
CA ASP A 99 -17.24 -14.93 9.95
C ASP A 99 -17.09 -14.24 8.59
N LEU A 100 -17.75 -13.08 8.41
CA LEU A 100 -17.59 -12.26 7.23
C LEU A 100 -16.15 -11.75 7.04
N MET A 101 -15.53 -11.24 8.10
CA MET A 101 -14.17 -10.73 8.06
C MET A 101 -13.20 -11.84 7.62
N VAL A 102 -13.31 -13.02 8.21
CA VAL A 102 -12.48 -14.18 7.84
C VAL A 102 -12.69 -14.55 6.38
N TYR A 103 -13.95 -14.57 5.91
CA TYR A 103 -14.27 -14.82 4.51
C TYR A 103 -13.61 -13.81 3.56
N ILE A 104 -13.67 -12.50 3.89
CA ILE A 104 -13.03 -11.45 3.08
C ILE A 104 -11.51 -11.63 3.08
N VAL A 105 -10.91 -11.88 4.24
CA VAL A 105 -9.47 -12.06 4.39
C VAL A 105 -8.99 -13.28 3.59
N ASP A 106 -9.73 -14.38 3.59
CA ASP A 106 -9.40 -15.57 2.79
C ASP A 106 -9.45 -15.29 1.28
N ASN A 107 -10.52 -14.62 0.81
CA ASN A 107 -10.64 -14.22 -0.59
C ASN A 107 -9.55 -13.23 -1.04
N CYS A 108 -9.17 -12.32 -0.14
CA CYS A 108 -8.21 -11.26 -0.40
C CYS A 108 -6.81 -11.55 0.17
N GLN A 109 -6.50 -12.81 0.48
CA GLN A 109 -5.25 -13.17 1.19
C GLN A 109 -3.98 -12.69 0.49
N GLN A 110 -4.00 -12.55 -0.84
CA GLN A 110 -2.87 -12.05 -1.63
C GLN A 110 -2.61 -10.55 -1.47
N ALA A 111 -3.57 -9.79 -0.94
CA ALA A 111 -3.41 -8.38 -0.65
C ALA A 111 -2.63 -8.13 0.65
N ILE A 112 -2.45 -9.16 1.49
CA ILE A 112 -1.78 -9.07 2.79
C ILE A 112 -0.36 -9.63 2.68
N ALA A 113 0.63 -8.82 3.05
CA ALA A 113 2.03 -9.22 3.08
C ALA A 113 2.50 -9.44 4.52
N TRP A 114 2.98 -10.66 4.82
CA TRP A 114 3.53 -11.00 6.14
C TRP A 114 5.04 -10.80 6.24
N SER A 115 5.72 -10.78 5.10
CA SER A 115 7.16 -10.55 4.97
C SER A 115 7.43 -9.60 3.79
N ASP A 116 8.60 -8.98 3.75
CA ASP A 116 8.96 -8.05 2.66
C ASP A 116 9.04 -8.76 1.29
N SER A 117 9.30 -10.08 1.28
CA SER A 117 9.25 -10.92 0.07
C SER A 117 7.83 -11.19 -0.44
N GLU A 118 6.82 -11.06 0.43
CA GLU A 118 5.41 -11.26 0.10
C GLU A 118 4.74 -9.97 -0.39
N ARG A 119 5.46 -8.84 -0.35
CA ARG A 119 4.99 -7.51 -0.75
C ARG A 119 4.61 -7.47 -2.23
N GLY A 120 3.46 -6.87 -2.53
CA GLY A 120 3.04 -6.59 -3.90
C GLY A 120 3.89 -5.51 -4.58
N THR A 121 4.06 -5.63 -5.90
CA THR A 121 4.61 -4.58 -6.76
C THR A 121 3.52 -4.05 -7.68
N PHE A 122 3.61 -2.77 -8.07
CA PHE A 122 2.70 -2.24 -9.08
C PHE A 122 2.86 -3.01 -10.40
N SER A 123 1.74 -3.40 -10.99
CA SER A 123 1.75 -4.03 -12.31
C SER A 123 2.14 -3.00 -13.36
N ARG A 124 3.10 -3.38 -14.21
CA ARG A 124 3.52 -2.57 -15.38
C ARG A 124 2.39 -2.36 -16.39
N GLU A 125 1.32 -3.16 -16.36
CA GLU A 125 0.12 -2.95 -17.17
C GLU A 125 -0.58 -1.62 -16.81
N TYR A 126 -0.59 -1.28 -15.52
CA TYR A 126 -1.29 -0.11 -14.99
C TYR A 126 -0.36 1.06 -14.68
N PHE A 127 0.88 0.75 -14.27
CA PHE A 127 1.91 1.71 -13.88
C PHE A 127 3.17 1.43 -14.73
N PRO A 128 3.28 2.02 -15.93
CA PRO A 128 4.50 1.88 -16.72
C PRO A 128 5.70 2.44 -15.97
N ASP A 129 6.90 2.01 -16.37
CA ASP A 129 8.13 2.49 -15.75
C ASP A 129 8.23 4.02 -15.85
N TYR A 130 8.71 4.66 -14.78
CA TYR A 130 8.78 6.11 -14.70
C TYR A 130 9.94 6.64 -15.55
N GLU A 131 9.65 7.55 -16.48
CA GLU A 131 10.66 8.26 -17.25
C GLU A 131 11.05 9.57 -16.55
N MET A 132 12.31 9.66 -16.09
CA MET A 132 12.83 10.88 -15.48
C MET A 132 13.20 11.89 -16.59
N PRO A 133 12.55 13.06 -16.69
CA PRO A 133 12.95 14.08 -17.66
C PRO A 133 14.31 14.65 -17.27
N VAL A 134 15.24 14.65 -18.22
CA VAL A 134 16.59 15.18 -18.02
C VAL A 134 16.82 16.41 -18.90
N ILE A 135 17.54 17.39 -18.36
CA ILE A 135 18.16 18.47 -19.15
C ILE A 135 19.55 18.04 -19.60
N GLU A 136 20.15 18.71 -20.58
CA GLU A 136 21.54 18.44 -20.94
C GLU A 136 22.47 18.77 -19.75
N HIS A 137 23.18 17.76 -19.25
CA HIS A 137 24.11 17.92 -18.14
C HIS A 137 25.22 16.86 -18.18
N THR A 138 26.31 17.17 -17.49
CA THR A 138 27.37 16.18 -17.22
C THR A 138 26.97 15.37 -15.98
N PRO A 139 26.99 14.03 -16.04
CA PRO A 139 26.74 13.20 -14.87
C PRO A 139 27.67 13.55 -13.71
N TRP A 140 27.10 13.64 -12.51
CA TRP A 140 27.86 13.99 -11.31
C TRP A 140 28.24 12.72 -10.55
N VAL A 141 29.53 12.36 -10.58
CA VAL A 141 30.05 11.20 -9.83
C VAL A 141 30.70 11.65 -8.54
N ARG A 142 30.31 11.04 -7.41
CA ARG A 142 31.01 11.21 -6.12
C ARG A 142 31.60 9.89 -5.65
N ALA A 143 32.75 9.99 -4.99
CA ALA A 143 33.29 8.85 -4.26
C ALA A 143 32.28 8.39 -3.18
N PRO A 144 32.05 7.07 -3.02
CA PRO A 144 31.18 6.54 -1.99
C PRO A 144 31.63 6.96 -0.58
N ILE A 145 30.67 7.26 0.30
CA ILE A 145 30.95 7.58 1.71
C ILE A 145 31.38 6.28 2.41
N PRO A 146 32.55 6.24 3.09
CA PRO A 146 32.99 5.04 3.80
C PRO A 146 32.01 4.64 4.90
N VAL A 147 31.61 3.37 4.90
CA VAL A 147 30.77 2.81 5.97
C VAL A 147 31.66 2.50 7.19
N PRO A 148 31.31 2.97 8.40
CA PRO A 148 32.04 2.63 9.61
C PRO A 148 32.07 1.12 9.87
N ARG A 149 33.24 0.59 10.23
CA ARG A 149 33.43 -0.86 10.47
C ARG A 149 32.46 -1.45 11.50
N ALA A 150 32.08 -0.66 12.51
CA ALA A 150 31.15 -1.10 13.55
C ALA A 150 29.75 -1.46 13.03
N ILE A 151 29.32 -0.88 11.90
CA ILE A 151 27.97 -1.09 11.33
C ILE A 151 27.99 -1.86 10.00
N GLU A 152 29.17 -2.16 9.45
CA GLU A 152 29.32 -2.76 8.12
C GLU A 152 28.51 -4.05 7.97
N GLY A 153 28.55 -4.94 8.98
CA GLY A 153 27.81 -6.20 8.95
C GLY A 153 26.30 -5.99 8.82
N LYS A 154 25.74 -5.02 9.57
CA LYS A 154 24.31 -4.69 9.53
C LYS A 154 23.90 -4.09 8.18
N VAL A 155 24.74 -3.23 7.62
CA VAL A 155 24.50 -2.64 6.28
C VAL A 155 24.51 -3.71 5.21
N ARG A 156 25.46 -4.64 5.25
CA ARG A 156 25.55 -5.77 4.30
C ARG A 156 24.32 -6.67 4.36
N GLU A 157 23.86 -7.01 5.57
CA GLU A 157 22.65 -7.82 5.74
C GLU A 157 21.41 -7.10 5.19
N MET A 158 21.27 -5.80 5.49
CA MET A 158 20.18 -4.98 4.96
C MET A 158 20.21 -4.94 3.43
N LEU A 159 21.35 -4.67 2.80
CA LEU A 159 21.47 -4.63 1.34
C LEU A 159 21.07 -5.97 0.71
N ARG A 160 21.53 -7.08 1.29
CA ARG A 160 21.16 -8.43 0.82
C ARG A 160 19.65 -8.65 0.88
N LYS A 161 18.99 -8.28 1.99
CA LYS A 161 17.52 -8.39 2.10
C LYS A 161 16.79 -7.54 1.07
N GLN A 162 17.26 -6.32 0.81
CA GLN A 162 16.64 -5.45 -0.20
C GLN A 162 16.85 -5.95 -1.63
N MET A 163 17.98 -6.61 -1.92
CA MET A 163 18.20 -7.30 -3.19
C MET A 163 17.31 -8.55 -3.33
N GLU A 164 17.21 -9.38 -2.29
CA GLU A 164 16.31 -10.54 -2.24
C GLU A 164 14.84 -10.11 -2.41
N ALA A 165 14.45 -8.94 -1.89
CA ALA A 165 13.13 -8.32 -2.07
C ALA A 165 12.95 -7.62 -3.44
N GLY A 166 13.96 -7.65 -4.31
CA GLY A 166 13.92 -7.05 -5.65
C GLY A 166 13.90 -5.53 -5.69
N LYS A 167 14.27 -4.83 -4.60
CA LYS A 167 14.34 -3.36 -4.57
C LYS A 167 15.64 -2.80 -5.15
N TYR A 168 16.72 -3.56 -5.01
CA TYR A 168 18.04 -3.19 -5.54
C TYR A 168 18.53 -4.24 -6.53
N GLU A 169 19.20 -3.74 -7.56
CA GLU A 169 19.84 -4.54 -8.60
C GLU A 169 21.28 -4.07 -8.80
N TYR A 170 22.10 -4.93 -9.40
CA TYR A 170 23.43 -4.52 -9.82
C TYR A 170 23.33 -3.61 -11.05
N SER A 171 23.99 -2.46 -10.99
CA SER A 171 23.99 -1.49 -12.07
C SER A 171 25.39 -0.89 -12.25
N SER A 172 25.66 -0.44 -13.46
CA SER A 172 26.81 0.37 -13.83
C SER A 172 26.29 1.64 -14.48
N ALA A 173 26.00 2.66 -13.67
CA ALA A 173 25.53 3.95 -14.13
C ALA A 173 26.65 5.00 -14.03
N SER A 174 26.52 6.06 -14.84
CA SER A 174 27.37 7.25 -14.74
C SER A 174 26.99 8.17 -13.57
N TYR A 175 25.93 7.82 -12.81
CA TYR A 175 25.44 8.50 -11.60
C TYR A 175 25.70 7.65 -10.36
#